data_AF-A0A655Y670-F1
#
_entry.id   AF-A0A655Y670-F1
#
_cell.length_a   1.000
_cell.length_b   1.000
_cell.length_c   1.000
_cell.angle_alpha   90.00
_cell.angle_beta   90.00
_cell.angle_gamma   90.00
#
_symmetry.space_group_name_H-M   'P 1'
#
loop_
_entity.id
_entity.type
_entity.pdbx_description
1 polymer ?
#
loop_
_entity_poly.entity_id
_entity_poly.type
_entity_poly.pdbx_seq_one_letter_code
_entity_poly.pdbx_strand_id
1 'polypeptide(L)'
;MAWVLDGDFSPSNLAATIRQGETELAQNFGVTGTVITALTRLPEVKLLELEELQLPDTMAIELNVTHGEREAVFRPIDDLSTGQQCTAVLHLLLLDNQDPLILDQPEDNLDNAFIAERIVAELRRAKLSRQFLFATHNANIPVFGDAEWIGVLSVEDSKGMILSEQQGAIDVPKVQELAADILEGGKSAFNQRREKYGFN
;
A
#
# COMPACT_ATOMS: atom_id res chain seq x y z
N MET A 1 4.42 -20.50 19.76
CA MET A 1 3.37 -19.62 20.33
C MET A 1 2.10 -19.64 19.46
N ALA A 2 1.72 -20.78 18.87
CA ALA A 2 0.57 -20.86 17.97
C ALA A 2 -0.78 -20.63 18.70
N TRP A 3 -0.87 -21.02 19.98
CA TRP A 3 -2.06 -20.85 20.83
C TRP A 3 -2.42 -19.40 21.17
N VAL A 4 -1.50 -18.45 20.94
CA VAL A 4 -1.75 -17.01 21.11
C VAL A 4 -2.44 -16.42 19.86
N LEU A 5 -2.29 -17.06 18.70
CA LEU A 5 -2.73 -16.53 17.40
C LEU A 5 -4.00 -17.23 16.86
N ASP A 6 -4.29 -18.46 17.29
CA ASP A 6 -5.33 -19.32 16.68
C ASP A 6 -6.60 -19.51 17.56
N GLY A 7 -6.87 -18.69 18.59
CA GLY A 7 -8.05 -18.87 19.45
C GLY A 7 -8.54 -17.62 20.19
N ASP A 8 -9.58 -17.78 21.04
CA ASP A 8 -10.12 -16.77 21.99
C ASP A 8 -9.13 -16.48 23.14
N PHE A 9 -7.86 -16.30 22.80
CA PHE A 9 -6.82 -15.97 23.74
C PHE A 9 -6.99 -14.53 24.22
N SER A 10 -7.12 -14.37 25.54
CA SER A 10 -6.93 -13.10 26.20
C SER A 10 -6.06 -13.29 27.45
N PRO A 11 -5.30 -12.27 27.88
CA PRO A 11 -4.53 -12.35 29.11
C PRO A 11 -5.42 -12.68 30.31
N SER A 12 -6.64 -12.14 30.36
CA SER A 12 -7.61 -12.46 31.41
C SER A 12 -8.09 -13.91 31.38
N ASN A 13 -8.37 -14.46 30.20
CA ASN A 13 -8.72 -15.86 30.04
C ASN A 13 -7.56 -16.76 30.52
N LEU A 14 -6.32 -16.47 30.10
CA LEU A 14 -5.14 -17.22 30.52
C LEU A 14 -4.95 -17.21 32.05
N ALA A 15 -5.06 -16.04 32.70
CA ALA A 15 -4.96 -15.93 34.15
C ALA A 15 -6.05 -16.73 34.87
N ALA A 16 -7.29 -16.69 34.38
CA ALA A 16 -8.39 -17.48 34.91
C ALA A 16 -8.12 -18.99 34.77
N THR A 17 -7.62 -19.45 33.62
CA THR A 17 -7.27 -20.87 33.40
C THR A 17 -6.10 -21.31 34.28
N ILE A 18 -5.11 -20.46 34.52
CA ILE A 18 -4.00 -20.78 35.45
C ILE A 18 -4.53 -21.06 36.86
N ARG A 19 -5.52 -20.28 37.33
CA ARG A 19 -6.16 -20.50 38.64
C ARG A 19 -6.98 -21.79 38.72
N GLN A 20 -7.47 -22.30 37.59
CA GLN A 20 -8.19 -23.58 37.51
C GLN A 20 -7.27 -24.81 37.53
N GLY A 21 -5.98 -24.61 37.24
CA GLY A 21 -4.94 -25.62 37.41
C GLY A 21 -4.45 -26.26 36.10
N GLU A 22 -3.55 -27.24 36.26
CA GLU A 22 -2.73 -27.78 35.18
C GLU A 22 -3.54 -28.49 34.08
N THR A 23 -4.63 -29.16 34.45
CA THR A 23 -5.47 -29.93 33.52
C THR A 23 -6.19 -29.02 32.51
N GLU A 24 -6.71 -27.89 32.99
CA GLU A 24 -7.41 -26.90 32.15
C GLU A 24 -6.43 -26.15 31.24
N LEU A 25 -5.23 -25.83 31.73
CA LEU A 25 -4.16 -25.24 30.91
C LEU A 25 -3.75 -26.14 29.75
N ALA A 26 -3.63 -27.45 30.00
CA ALA A 26 -3.27 -28.42 28.96
C ALA A 26 -4.36 -28.55 27.89
N GLN A 27 -5.64 -28.57 28.31
CA GLN A 27 -6.77 -28.71 27.38
C GLN A 27 -7.01 -27.45 26.55
N ASN A 28 -6.99 -26.27 27.17
CA ASN A 28 -7.37 -25.02 26.49
C ASN A 28 -6.23 -24.41 25.65
N PHE A 29 -4.97 -24.61 26.05
CA PHE A 29 -3.82 -23.94 25.41
C PHE A 29 -2.75 -24.88 24.84
N GLY A 30 -2.90 -26.20 25.01
CA GLY A 30 -1.98 -27.19 24.42
C GLY A 30 -0.51 -27.03 24.83
N VAL A 31 -0.27 -26.46 26.02
CA VAL A 31 1.08 -26.12 26.50
C VAL A 31 1.85 -27.34 26.99
N THR A 32 3.18 -27.32 26.84
CA THR A 32 4.05 -28.40 27.32
C THR A 32 4.16 -28.40 28.85
N GLY A 33 4.36 -29.57 29.46
CA GLY A 33 4.32 -29.73 30.93
C GLY A 33 5.28 -28.83 31.72
N THR A 34 6.45 -28.49 31.16
CA THR A 34 7.39 -27.56 31.78
C THR A 34 6.82 -26.14 31.88
N VAL A 35 6.09 -25.70 30.85
CA VAL A 35 5.46 -24.38 30.80
C VAL A 35 4.25 -24.33 31.73
N ILE A 36 3.43 -25.38 31.75
CA ILE A 36 2.30 -25.51 32.69
C ILE A 36 2.78 -25.37 34.13
N THR A 37 3.82 -26.12 34.52
CA THR A 37 4.39 -26.07 35.87
C THR A 37 4.93 -24.68 36.23
N ALA A 38 5.51 -23.96 35.25
CA ALA A 38 6.00 -22.61 35.46
C ALA A 38 4.86 -21.61 35.66
N LEU A 39 3.79 -21.73 34.86
CA LEU A 39 2.61 -20.86 34.92
C LEU A 39 1.81 -21.07 36.22
N THR A 40 1.60 -22.32 36.65
CA THR A 40 0.88 -22.62 37.91
C THR A 40 1.63 -22.22 39.17
N ARG A 41 2.94 -21.97 39.07
CA ARG A 41 3.77 -21.44 40.17
C ARG A 41 3.82 -19.91 40.22
N LEU A 42 3.17 -19.22 39.29
CA LEU A 42 3.11 -17.76 39.33
C LEU A 42 2.36 -17.30 40.59
N PRO A 43 2.89 -16.32 41.34
CA PRO A 43 2.18 -15.76 42.47
C PRO A 43 0.95 -14.97 41.99
N GLU A 44 -0.07 -14.86 42.84
CA GLU A 44 -1.33 -14.17 42.51
C GLU A 44 -1.10 -12.74 41.98
N VAL A 45 -0.10 -12.03 42.51
CA VAL A 45 0.28 -10.70 42.03
C VAL A 45 0.66 -10.70 40.54
N LYS A 46 1.35 -11.73 40.07
CA LYS A 46 1.72 -11.87 38.65
C LYS A 46 0.54 -12.24 37.77
N LEU A 47 -0.45 -12.95 38.31
CA LEU A 47 -1.69 -13.24 37.59
C LEU A 47 -2.55 -11.98 37.43
N LEU A 48 -2.64 -11.16 38.48
CA LEU A 48 -3.30 -9.85 38.41
C LEU A 48 -2.61 -8.92 37.41
N GLU A 49 -1.28 -8.84 37.43
CA GLU A 49 -0.51 -8.08 36.40
C GLU A 49 -0.80 -8.59 34.98
N LEU A 50 -1.01 -9.90 34.80
CA LEU A 50 -1.31 -10.50 33.50
C LEU A 50 -2.73 -10.11 33.04
N GLU A 51 -3.71 -10.05 33.95
CA GLU A 51 -5.08 -9.60 33.66
C GLU A 51 -5.16 -8.12 33.25
N GLU A 52 -4.20 -7.31 33.69
CA GLU A 52 -4.08 -5.90 33.32
C GLU A 52 -3.45 -5.69 31.93
N LEU A 53 -2.85 -6.73 31.32
CA LEU A 53 -2.26 -6.61 30.00
C LEU A 53 -3.33 -6.38 28.94
N GLN A 54 -3.22 -5.23 28.26
CA GLN A 54 -3.91 -4.98 27.02
C GLN A 54 -3.02 -5.39 25.85
N LEU A 55 -3.47 -6.38 25.09
CA LEU A 55 -2.83 -6.72 23.83
C LEU A 55 -3.23 -5.66 22.80
N PRO A 56 -2.27 -5.04 22.10
CA PRO A 56 -2.61 -4.10 21.03
C PRO A 56 -3.26 -4.86 19.87
N ASP A 57 -4.18 -4.19 19.18
CA ASP A 57 -4.73 -4.70 17.93
C ASP A 57 -3.60 -4.90 16.91
N THR A 58 -3.66 -6.01 16.18
CA THR A 58 -2.76 -6.29 15.06
C THR A 58 -3.55 -6.27 13.77
N MET A 59 -2.93 -5.80 12.68
CA MET A 59 -3.54 -5.75 11.36
C MET A 59 -2.82 -6.73 10.44
N ALA A 60 -3.57 -7.65 9.83
CA ALA A 60 -3.10 -8.47 8.73
C ALA A 60 -3.55 -7.82 7.41
N ILE A 61 -2.61 -7.55 6.51
CA ILE A 61 -2.89 -7.07 5.16
C ILE A 61 -2.64 -8.21 4.20
N GLU A 62 -3.63 -8.51 3.36
CA GLU A 62 -3.53 -9.50 2.31
C GLU A 62 -3.91 -8.90 0.95
N LEU A 63 -3.21 -9.31 -0.10
CA LEU A 63 -3.51 -8.92 -1.48
C LEU A 63 -4.05 -10.13 -2.24
N ASN A 64 -5.14 -9.93 -2.99
CA ASN A 64 -5.60 -10.91 -3.96
C ASN A 64 -4.66 -10.91 -5.17
N VAL A 65 -3.94 -12.02 -5.37
CA VAL A 65 -2.97 -12.19 -6.48
C VAL A 65 -3.54 -12.98 -7.66
N THR A 66 -4.85 -13.24 -7.68
CA THR A 66 -5.49 -13.99 -8.76
C THR A 66 -5.53 -13.19 -10.07
N HIS A 67 -5.30 -13.86 -11.20
CA HIS A 67 -5.46 -13.31 -12.55
C HIS A 67 -6.59 -14.06 -13.28
N GLY A 68 -7.54 -13.31 -13.85
CA GLY A 68 -8.69 -13.85 -14.59
C GLY A 68 -9.78 -14.45 -13.71
N GLU A 69 -10.58 -15.36 -14.26
CA GLU A 69 -11.77 -15.96 -13.62
C GLU A 69 -11.43 -17.18 -12.73
N ARG A 70 -10.34 -17.11 -11.95
CA ARG A 70 -9.98 -18.16 -10.98
C ARG A 70 -10.45 -17.79 -9.58
N GLU A 71 -10.44 -18.75 -8.66
CA GLU A 71 -10.70 -18.48 -7.25
C GLU A 71 -9.69 -17.47 -6.69
N ALA A 72 -10.16 -16.59 -5.80
CA ALA A 72 -9.35 -15.55 -5.18
C ALA A 72 -8.29 -16.18 -4.26
N VAL A 73 -7.02 -15.89 -4.53
CA VAL A 73 -5.89 -16.32 -3.71
C VAL A 73 -5.34 -15.09 -3.03
N PHE A 74 -5.57 -15.01 -1.72
CA PHE A 74 -5.02 -13.96 -0.88
C PHE A 74 -3.64 -14.38 -0.39
N ARG A 75 -2.70 -13.43 -0.38
CA ARG A 75 -1.37 -13.63 0.20
C ARG A 75 -1.04 -12.51 1.19
N PRO A 76 -0.43 -12.83 2.34
CA PRO A 76 0.07 -11.84 3.28
C PRO A 76 1.06 -10.88 2.62
N ILE A 77 1.04 -9.61 3.03
CA ILE A 77 1.92 -8.57 2.46
C ILE A 77 3.41 -8.92 2.57
N ASP A 78 3.81 -9.64 3.62
CA ASP A 78 5.20 -10.06 3.84
C ASP A 78 5.69 -11.11 2.81
N ASP A 79 4.75 -11.84 2.19
CA ASP A 79 5.03 -12.88 1.18
C ASP A 79 4.91 -12.37 -0.27
N LEU A 80 4.55 -11.10 -0.44
CA LEU A 80 4.39 -10.46 -1.75
C LEU A 80 5.75 -10.03 -2.33
N SER A 81 5.85 -9.98 -3.66
CA SER A 81 7.00 -9.32 -4.31
C SER A 81 6.99 -7.82 -4.01
N THR A 82 8.13 -7.15 -4.15
CA THR A 82 8.23 -5.68 -3.92
C THR A 82 7.18 -4.89 -4.70
N GLY A 83 6.94 -5.24 -5.97
CA GLY A 83 5.90 -4.57 -6.76
C GLY A 83 4.47 -4.86 -6.27
N GLN A 84 4.20 -6.08 -5.83
CA GLN A 84 2.90 -6.43 -5.23
C GLN A 84 2.70 -5.74 -3.87
N GLN A 85 3.75 -5.58 -3.07
CA GLN A 85 3.72 -4.82 -1.83
C GLN A 85 3.39 -3.35 -2.10
N CYS A 86 4.08 -2.72 -3.05
CA CYS A 86 3.78 -1.36 -3.47
C CYS A 86 2.33 -1.23 -3.95
N THR A 87 1.81 -2.21 -4.69
CA THR A 87 0.40 -2.26 -5.10
C THR A 87 -0.56 -2.30 -3.91
N ALA A 88 -0.31 -3.17 -2.93
CA ALA A 88 -1.16 -3.28 -1.74
C ALA A 88 -1.18 -1.97 -0.95
N VAL A 89 0.01 -1.38 -0.72
CA VAL A 89 0.16 -0.10 -0.03
C VAL A 89 -0.55 1.01 -0.79
N LEU A 90 -0.39 1.09 -2.12
CA LEU A 90 -1.01 2.13 -2.92
C LEU A 90 -2.54 2.01 -2.89
N HIS A 91 -3.09 0.79 -2.93
CA HIS A 91 -4.53 0.59 -2.74
C HIS A 91 -5.03 1.07 -1.37
N LEU A 92 -4.27 0.81 -0.30
CA LEU A 92 -4.58 1.32 1.03
C LEU A 92 -4.49 2.85 1.08
N LEU A 93 -3.49 3.44 0.45
CA LEU A 93 -3.33 4.89 0.38
C LEU A 93 -4.40 5.57 -0.46
N LEU A 94 -5.00 4.87 -1.43
CA LEU A 94 -6.12 5.36 -2.25
C LEU A 94 -7.48 5.16 -1.58
N LEU A 95 -7.53 4.55 -0.38
CA LEU A 95 -8.77 4.49 0.41
C LEU A 95 -9.27 5.89 0.77
N ASP A 96 -10.57 5.93 1.09
CA ASP A 96 -11.27 7.18 1.38
C ASP A 96 -10.64 7.90 2.58
N ASN A 97 -10.03 9.04 2.29
CA ASN A 97 -9.37 9.92 3.24
C ASN A 97 -9.43 11.35 2.68
N GLN A 98 -9.57 12.33 3.56
CA GLN A 98 -9.65 13.74 3.19
C GLN A 98 -8.27 14.42 3.13
N ASP A 99 -7.26 13.85 3.79
CA ASP A 99 -5.92 14.43 3.84
C ASP A 99 -5.23 14.35 2.47
N PRO A 100 -4.59 15.42 1.96
CA PRO A 100 -3.86 15.38 0.70
C PRO A 100 -2.83 14.24 0.66
N LEU A 101 -2.75 13.53 -0.47
CA LEU A 101 -1.75 12.48 -0.67
C LEU A 101 -0.62 13.01 -1.56
N ILE A 102 0.62 12.90 -1.09
CA ILE A 102 1.82 13.25 -1.85
C ILE A 102 2.57 11.95 -2.15
N LEU A 103 2.84 11.70 -3.43
CA LEU A 103 3.54 10.51 -3.91
C LEU A 103 4.73 10.93 -4.76
N ASP A 104 5.91 10.48 -4.37
CA ASP A 104 7.15 10.68 -5.10
C ASP A 104 7.56 9.37 -5.76
N GLN A 105 7.67 9.39 -7.09
CA GLN A 105 8.00 8.26 -7.96
C GLN A 105 7.29 6.94 -7.57
N PRO A 106 5.94 6.93 -7.46
CA PRO A 106 5.22 5.69 -7.13
C PRO A 106 5.45 4.59 -8.18
N GLU A 107 5.90 4.93 -9.39
CA GLU A 107 6.16 4.02 -10.49
C GLU A 107 7.43 3.15 -10.36
N ASP A 108 8.42 3.53 -9.56
CA ASP A 108 9.75 2.88 -9.61
C ASP A 108 9.73 1.38 -9.27
N ASN A 109 8.72 0.96 -8.51
CA ASN A 109 8.53 -0.44 -8.11
C ASN A 109 7.25 -1.06 -8.72
N LEU A 110 6.54 -0.34 -9.60
CA LEU A 110 5.28 -0.79 -10.20
C LEU A 110 5.45 -1.07 -11.69
N ASP A 111 4.72 -2.06 -12.19
CA ASP A 111 4.66 -2.34 -13.63
C ASP A 111 3.85 -1.24 -14.35
N ASN A 112 4.32 -0.81 -15.53
CA ASN A 112 3.66 0.19 -16.35
C ASN A 112 2.23 -0.20 -16.74
N ALA A 113 1.99 -1.48 -17.02
CA ALA A 113 0.65 -1.99 -17.32
C ALA A 113 -0.28 -1.82 -16.11
N PHE A 114 0.22 -2.12 -14.91
CA PHE A 114 -0.53 -1.98 -13.67
C PHE A 114 -0.87 -0.51 -13.34
N ILE A 115 0.10 0.40 -13.54
CA ILE A 115 -0.13 1.84 -13.36
C ILE A 115 -1.28 2.29 -14.28
N ALA A 116 -1.21 1.94 -15.57
CA ALA A 116 -2.18 2.36 -16.56
C ALA A 116 -3.58 1.75 -16.35
N GLU A 117 -3.66 0.46 -15.97
CA GLU A 117 -4.94 -0.23 -15.88
C GLU A 117 -5.64 -0.05 -14.53
N ARG A 118 -4.88 -0.06 -13.42
CA ARG A 118 -5.45 -0.11 -12.07
C ARG A 118 -5.33 1.20 -11.34
N ILE A 119 -4.13 1.78 -11.28
CA ILE A 119 -3.88 2.99 -10.49
C ILE A 119 -4.58 4.18 -11.09
N VAL A 120 -4.48 4.37 -12.41
CA VAL A 120 -5.17 5.45 -13.11
C VAL A 120 -6.70 5.40 -12.88
N ALA A 121 -7.31 4.22 -12.94
CA ALA A 121 -8.75 4.08 -12.77
C ALA A 121 -9.22 4.48 -11.35
N GLU A 122 -8.48 4.05 -10.31
CA GLU A 122 -8.78 4.44 -8.93
C GLU A 122 -8.46 5.91 -8.68
N LEU A 123 -7.35 6.43 -9.23
CA LEU A 123 -6.97 7.83 -9.14
C LEU A 123 -8.06 8.76 -9.68
N ARG A 124 -8.60 8.47 -10.87
CA ARG A 124 -9.63 9.29 -11.52
C ARG A 124 -10.90 9.40 -10.68
N ARG A 125 -11.21 8.37 -9.89
CA ARG A 125 -12.34 8.38 -8.96
C ARG A 125 -11.99 9.14 -7.68
N ALA A 126 -10.84 8.83 -7.09
CA ALA A 126 -10.43 9.37 -5.80
C ALA A 126 -10.13 10.87 -5.86
N LYS A 127 -9.61 11.39 -6.97
CA LYS A 127 -9.26 12.82 -7.14
C LYS A 127 -10.47 13.77 -7.02
N LEU A 128 -11.69 13.24 -7.09
CA LEU A 128 -12.92 14.01 -6.91
C LEU A 128 -13.21 14.34 -5.44
N SER A 129 -12.71 13.54 -4.50
CA SER A 129 -12.94 13.70 -3.06
C SER A 129 -11.67 13.99 -2.27
N ARG A 130 -10.49 13.83 -2.87
CA ARG A 130 -9.19 13.98 -2.22
C ARG A 130 -8.16 14.61 -3.14
N GLN A 131 -7.31 15.48 -2.61
CA GLN A 131 -6.20 16.07 -3.37
C GLN A 131 -5.03 15.08 -3.50
N PHE A 132 -4.48 14.97 -4.70
CA PHE A 132 -3.28 14.19 -4.98
C PHE A 132 -2.19 15.06 -5.60
N LEU A 133 -0.94 14.87 -5.16
CA LEU A 133 0.24 15.49 -5.71
C LEU A 133 1.26 14.41 -6.07
N PHE A 134 1.63 14.35 -7.34
CA PHE A 134 2.59 13.38 -7.86
C PHE A 134 3.86 14.07 -8.34
N ALA A 135 5.01 13.57 -7.90
CA ALA A 135 6.28 13.75 -8.60
C ALA A 135 6.55 12.47 -9.39
N THR A 136 6.50 12.53 -10.72
CA THR A 136 6.56 11.34 -11.57
C THR A 136 7.22 11.66 -12.90
N HIS A 137 7.87 10.66 -13.47
CA HIS A 137 8.40 10.66 -14.83
C HIS A 137 7.61 9.73 -15.77
N ASN A 138 6.58 9.07 -15.25
CA ASN A 138 5.75 8.14 -16.01
C ASN A 138 4.57 8.86 -16.64
N ALA A 139 4.50 8.87 -17.98
CA ALA A 139 3.41 9.51 -18.74
C ALA A 139 2.02 9.00 -18.34
N ASN A 140 1.89 7.74 -17.93
CA ASN A 140 0.61 7.13 -17.62
C ASN A 140 -0.11 7.82 -16.45
N ILE A 141 0.63 8.36 -15.49
CA ILE A 141 0.05 9.00 -14.30
C ILE A 141 -0.61 10.34 -14.64
N PRO A 142 0.10 11.37 -15.17
CA PRO A 142 -0.52 12.66 -15.46
C PRO A 142 -1.42 12.62 -16.70
N VAL A 143 -1.09 11.81 -17.72
CA VAL A 143 -1.86 11.78 -18.99
C VAL A 143 -3.10 10.91 -18.85
N PHE A 144 -2.98 9.65 -18.45
CA PHE A 144 -4.15 8.77 -18.32
C PHE A 144 -4.93 9.01 -17.02
N GLY A 145 -4.25 9.47 -15.96
CA GLY A 145 -4.90 9.98 -14.74
C GLY A 145 -5.68 11.27 -14.93
N ASP A 146 -5.58 11.91 -16.11
CA ASP A 146 -6.36 13.08 -16.50
C ASP A 146 -6.09 14.26 -15.54
N ALA A 147 -4.81 14.58 -15.32
CA ALA A 147 -4.41 15.54 -14.29
C ALA A 147 -4.95 16.95 -14.57
N GLU A 148 -5.59 17.54 -13.56
CA GLU A 148 -6.14 18.91 -13.65
C GLU A 148 -5.06 19.97 -13.73
N TRP A 149 -3.89 19.70 -13.16
CA TRP A 149 -2.76 20.60 -13.16
C TRP A 149 -1.46 19.78 -13.25
N ILE A 150 -0.62 20.16 -14.20
CA ILE A 150 0.72 19.62 -14.41
C ILE A 150 1.68 20.80 -14.31
N GLY A 151 2.73 20.64 -13.50
CA GLY A 151 3.83 21.59 -13.41
C GLY A 151 5.12 20.90 -13.83
N VAL A 152 5.79 21.46 -14.83
CA VAL A 152 7.08 20.97 -15.30
C VAL A 152 8.18 21.63 -14.50
N LEU A 153 8.98 20.81 -13.82
CA LEU A 153 10.11 21.28 -13.03
C LEU A 153 11.31 21.56 -13.94
N SER A 154 11.77 22.80 -13.94
CA SER A 154 12.98 23.26 -14.61
C SER A 154 14.07 23.63 -13.62
N VAL A 155 15.31 23.74 -14.08
CA VAL A 155 16.44 24.20 -13.28
C VAL A 155 16.90 25.56 -13.80
N GLU A 156 16.85 26.57 -12.96
CA GLU A 156 17.43 27.90 -13.19
C GLU A 156 18.34 28.26 -12.00
N ASP A 157 19.56 28.72 -12.26
CA ASP A 157 20.55 29.07 -11.22
C ASP A 157 20.73 27.99 -10.13
N SER A 158 20.79 26.72 -10.55
CA SER A 158 20.90 25.54 -9.67
C SER A 158 19.73 25.38 -8.68
N LYS A 159 18.57 25.97 -8.97
CA LYS A 159 17.33 25.81 -8.21
C LYS A 159 16.24 25.22 -9.09
N GLY A 160 15.46 24.30 -8.51
CA GLY A 160 14.23 23.80 -9.12
C GLY A 160 13.15 24.87 -9.10
N MET A 161 12.54 25.16 -10.24
CA MET A 161 11.43 26.09 -10.36
C MET A 161 10.42 25.63 -11.41
N ILE A 162 9.18 26.06 -11.24
CA ILE A 162 8.11 25.84 -12.19
C ILE A 162 7.74 27.22 -12.76
N LEU A 163 8.10 27.46 -14.02
CA LEU A 163 7.80 28.71 -14.69
C LEU A 163 6.29 28.85 -14.93
N SER A 164 5.78 30.07 -15.08
CA SER A 164 4.34 30.31 -15.25
C SER A 164 3.80 29.71 -16.57
N GLU A 165 4.65 29.64 -17.59
CA GLU A 165 4.38 29.03 -18.89
C GLU A 165 4.59 27.51 -18.92
N GLN A 166 5.11 26.93 -17.83
CA GLN A 166 5.43 25.50 -17.68
C GLN A 166 4.44 24.77 -16.78
N GLN A 167 3.29 25.39 -16.50
CA GLN A 167 2.26 24.81 -15.66
C GLN A 167 0.86 25.07 -16.20
N GLY A 168 -0.07 24.18 -15.89
CA GLY A 168 -1.47 24.31 -16.26
C GLY A 168 -2.14 22.97 -16.46
N ALA A 169 -3.38 22.98 -16.98
CA ALA A 169 -4.09 21.76 -17.32
C ALA A 169 -3.42 21.03 -18.48
N ILE A 170 -3.59 19.70 -18.54
CA ILE A 170 -3.08 18.85 -19.63
C ILE A 170 -3.61 19.25 -21.00
N ASP A 171 -4.73 19.98 -21.09
CA ASP A 171 -5.33 20.43 -22.36
C ASP A 171 -4.69 21.71 -22.91
N VAL A 172 -3.80 22.37 -22.15
CA VAL A 172 -3.10 23.56 -22.62
C VAL A 172 -2.02 23.15 -23.64
N PRO A 173 -2.02 23.68 -24.88
CA PRO A 173 -1.10 23.22 -25.93
C PRO A 173 0.37 23.26 -25.53
N LYS A 174 0.77 24.24 -24.71
CA LYS A 174 2.13 24.37 -24.22
C LYS A 174 2.50 23.27 -23.21
N VAL A 175 1.58 22.91 -22.32
CA VAL A 175 1.75 21.81 -21.36
C VAL A 175 1.79 20.48 -22.09
N GLN A 176 0.96 20.29 -23.11
CA GLN A 176 0.99 19.08 -23.96
C GLN A 176 2.34 18.88 -24.65
N GLU A 177 2.88 19.95 -25.24
CA GLU A 177 4.20 19.94 -25.87
C GLU A 177 5.28 19.54 -24.85
N LEU A 178 5.32 20.21 -23.69
CA LEU A 178 6.29 19.92 -22.64
C LEU A 178 6.17 18.50 -22.08
N ALA A 179 4.93 18.05 -21.82
CA ALA A 179 4.68 16.70 -21.32
C ALA A 179 5.11 15.64 -22.35
N ALA A 180 4.81 15.84 -23.65
CA ALA A 180 5.27 14.94 -24.70
C ALA A 180 6.80 14.95 -24.84
N ASP A 181 7.44 16.10 -24.73
CA ASP A 181 8.90 16.21 -24.85
C ASP A 181 9.61 15.52 -23.68
N ILE A 182 9.13 15.71 -22.45
CA ILE A 182 9.78 15.18 -21.24
C ILE A 182 9.43 13.71 -21.00
N LEU A 183 8.16 13.34 -21.09
CA LEU A 183 7.68 12.01 -20.70
C LEU A 183 7.81 11.00 -21.86
N GLU A 184 7.72 11.45 -23.11
CA GLU A 184 7.77 10.57 -24.30
C GLU A 184 9.05 10.71 -25.14
N GLY A 185 9.91 11.69 -24.82
CA GLY A 185 11.09 12.01 -25.61
C GLY A 185 10.77 12.80 -26.89
N GLY A 186 9.60 13.44 -26.92
CA GLY A 186 9.14 14.32 -27.98
C GLY A 186 8.38 13.64 -29.11
N LYS A 187 7.75 14.47 -29.94
CA LYS A 187 6.86 14.04 -31.02
C LYS A 187 7.53 13.09 -32.03
N SER A 188 8.83 13.28 -32.30
CA SER A 188 9.59 12.42 -33.20
C SER A 188 9.77 11.02 -32.63
N ALA A 189 10.15 10.89 -31.35
CA ALA A 189 10.33 9.62 -30.67
C ALA A 189 9.01 8.85 -30.57
N PHE A 190 7.92 9.55 -30.22
CA PHE A 190 6.57 8.97 -30.19
C PHE A 190 6.16 8.40 -31.56
N ASN A 191 6.28 9.19 -32.63
CA ASN A 191 5.92 8.74 -33.97
C ASN A 191 6.79 7.57 -34.44
N GLN A 192 8.08 7.58 -34.12
CA GLN A 192 8.98 6.48 -34.47
C GLN A 192 8.62 5.18 -33.75
N ARG A 193 8.19 5.23 -32.48
CA ARG A 193 7.66 4.06 -31.76
C ARG A 193 6.37 3.58 -32.42
N ARG A 194 5.45 4.51 -32.71
CA ARG A 194 4.16 4.21 -33.37
C ARG A 194 4.36 3.48 -34.71
N GLU A 195 5.26 3.99 -35.55
CA GLU A 195 5.64 3.36 -36.82
C GLU A 195 6.28 1.98 -36.62
N LYS A 196 7.21 1.83 -35.67
CA LYS A 196 7.85 0.54 -35.37
C LYS A 196 6.88 -0.52 -34.88
N TYR A 197 5.84 -0.12 -34.15
CA TYR A 197 4.79 -1.02 -33.68
C TYR A 197 3.72 -1.31 -34.74
N GLY A 198 3.78 -0.65 -35.91
CA GLY A 198 2.80 -0.84 -36.98
C GLY A 198 1.43 -0.23 -36.68
N PHE A 199 1.37 0.76 -35.79
CA PHE A 199 0.15 1.52 -35.54
C PHE A 199 0.05 2.67 -36.57
N ASN A 200 -1.08 2.78 -37.27
CA ASN A 200 -1.35 3.80 -38.29
C ASN A 200 -2.21 4.93 -37.73
#